data_AF-A0A167S5D4-F1
#
_entry.id   AF-A0A167S5D4-F1
#
_cell.length_a   1.000
_cell.length_b   1.000
_cell.length_c   1.000
_cell.angle_alpha   90.00
_cell.angle_beta   90.00
_cell.angle_gamma   90.00
#
_symmetry.space_group_name_H-M   'P 1'
#
loop_
_entity.id
_entity.type
_entity.pdbx_description
1 polymer ?
#
loop_
_entity_poly.entity_id
_entity_poly.type
_entity_poly.pdbx_seq_one_letter_code
_entity_poly.pdbx_strand_id
1 'polypeptide(L)'
;MADFDVTDPAVAAELKKRRTFRTFSFRGIELEKLLDLSNEDFVEIVHARARRRFQRGLKRKPMGLIKKLRKAKKEAPPNEKPAVVKTHLRDMIIVPEMIGSVVGIYNGKVFNAVEIRPEMTGHYLGEFSISYKPVKHGRPGIGATHSSRFIPLK
;
A
#
# COMPACT_ATOMS: atom_id res chain seq x y z
N MET A 1 40.42 -23.22 -19.47
CA MET A 1 39.29 -22.75 -20.28
C MET A 1 38.65 -21.65 -19.47
N ALA A 2 39.11 -20.41 -19.67
CA ALA A 2 38.86 -19.29 -18.77
C ALA A 2 37.58 -18.56 -19.18
N ASP A 3 36.63 -18.48 -18.26
CA ASP A 3 35.39 -17.72 -18.37
C ASP A 3 35.70 -16.21 -18.48
N PHE A 4 35.67 -15.68 -19.71
CA PHE A 4 35.83 -14.26 -20.02
C PHE A 4 34.57 -13.72 -20.71
N ASP A 5 33.40 -13.80 -20.08
CA ASP A 5 32.15 -13.28 -20.70
C ASP A 5 31.22 -12.57 -19.69
N VAL A 6 31.75 -11.65 -18.89
CA VAL A 6 30.91 -10.75 -18.03
C VAL A 6 31.19 -9.25 -18.29
N THR A 7 32.08 -8.90 -19.21
CA THR A 7 32.53 -7.51 -19.45
C THR A 7 32.11 -6.92 -20.79
N ASP A 8 31.32 -7.61 -21.61
CA ASP A 8 30.82 -7.03 -22.86
C ASP A 8 29.61 -6.12 -22.60
N PRO A 9 29.70 -4.80 -22.88
CA PRO A 9 28.61 -3.86 -22.63
C PRO A 9 27.37 -4.16 -23.47
N ALA A 10 27.50 -4.81 -24.63
CA ALA A 10 26.38 -5.20 -25.47
C ALA A 10 25.59 -6.36 -24.85
N VAL A 11 26.29 -7.39 -24.37
CA VAL A 11 25.69 -8.56 -23.66
C VAL A 11 25.03 -8.12 -22.35
N ALA A 12 25.66 -7.19 -21.63
CA ALA A 12 25.09 -6.57 -20.42
C ALA A 12 23.83 -5.72 -20.72
N ALA A 13 23.82 -4.98 -21.83
CA ALA A 13 22.66 -4.21 -22.28
C ALA A 13 21.50 -5.12 -22.75
N GLU A 14 21.81 -6.25 -23.38
CA GLU A 14 20.83 -7.25 -23.81
C GLU A 14 20.21 -7.98 -22.59
N LEU A 15 21.03 -8.35 -21.61
CA LEU A 15 20.58 -8.85 -20.30
C LEU A 15 19.72 -7.82 -19.56
N LYS A 16 20.03 -6.52 -19.65
CA LYS A 16 19.23 -5.43 -19.09
C LYS A 16 17.90 -5.23 -19.83
N LYS A 17 17.84 -5.48 -21.15
CA LYS A 17 16.60 -5.56 -21.94
C LYS A 17 15.77 -6.80 -21.60
N ARG A 18 16.43 -7.94 -21.35
CA ARG A 18 15.81 -9.20 -20.90
C ARG A 18 15.34 -9.18 -19.46
N ARG A 19 15.85 -8.26 -18.63
CA ARG A 19 15.16 -7.86 -17.40
C ARG A 19 13.87 -7.17 -17.83
N THR A 20 12.87 -7.99 -18.15
CA THR A 20 11.47 -7.55 -18.18
C THR A 20 11.25 -6.85 -16.86
N PHE A 21 11.15 -5.52 -16.89
CA PHE A 21 10.56 -4.78 -15.80
C PHE A 21 9.24 -5.50 -15.52
N ARG A 22 9.16 -6.24 -14.40
CA ARG A 22 7.97 -7.01 -14.08
C ARG A 22 6.86 -5.99 -13.97
N THR A 23 6.01 -5.96 -14.98
CA THR A 23 4.77 -5.20 -14.96
C THR A 23 3.95 -5.73 -13.81
N PHE A 24 3.41 -4.84 -12.99
CA PHE A 24 2.59 -5.25 -11.87
C PHE A 24 1.36 -6.00 -12.41
N SER A 25 1.14 -7.21 -11.90
CA SER A 25 -0.05 -8.00 -12.19
C SER A 25 -0.76 -8.35 -10.88
N PHE A 26 -2.07 -8.08 -10.80
CA PHE A 26 -2.90 -8.50 -9.69
C PHE A 26 -3.65 -9.78 -10.08
N ARG A 27 -3.31 -10.90 -9.44
CA ARG A 27 -3.94 -12.22 -9.68
C ARG A 27 -3.96 -12.64 -11.16
N GLY A 28 -2.88 -12.34 -11.88
CA GLY A 28 -2.73 -12.65 -13.31
C GLY A 28 -3.28 -11.59 -14.27
N ILE A 29 -3.88 -10.51 -13.75
CA ILE A 29 -4.38 -9.39 -14.56
C ILE A 29 -3.36 -8.25 -14.50
N GLU A 30 -2.94 -7.76 -15.67
CA GLU A 30 -2.02 -6.63 -15.81
C GLU A 30 -2.66 -5.31 -15.33
N LEU A 31 -1.83 -4.35 -14.93
CA LEU A 31 -2.30 -3.07 -14.39
C LEU A 31 -3.27 -2.32 -15.30
N GLU A 32 -3.00 -2.24 -16.60
CA GLU A 32 -3.87 -1.52 -17.55
C GLU A 32 -5.27 -2.15 -17.60
N LYS A 33 -5.32 -3.47 -17.78
CA LYS A 33 -6.57 -4.24 -17.76
C LYS A 33 -7.30 -4.16 -16.42
N LEU A 34 -6.56 -4.05 -15.31
CA LEU A 34 -7.13 -3.92 -13.97
C LEU A 34 -7.83 -2.57 -13.76
N LEU A 35 -7.35 -1.50 -14.41
CA LEU A 35 -7.96 -0.17 -14.35
C LEU A 35 -9.24 -0.06 -15.18
N ASP A 36 -9.31 -0.79 -16.29
CA ASP A 36 -10.49 -0.85 -17.16
C ASP A 36 -11.56 -1.83 -16.67
N LEU A 37 -11.23 -2.64 -15.66
CA LEU A 37 -12.11 -3.66 -15.13
C LEU A 37 -13.36 -3.07 -14.46
N SER A 38 -14.51 -3.69 -14.68
CA SER A 38 -15.73 -3.33 -13.98
C SER A 38 -15.63 -3.65 -12.48
N ASN A 39 -16.43 -2.97 -11.65
CA ASN A 39 -16.50 -3.29 -10.23
C ASN A 39 -17.02 -4.71 -9.96
N GLU A 40 -17.83 -5.26 -10.86
CA GLU A 40 -18.43 -6.60 -10.70
C GLU A 40 -17.38 -7.68 -10.91
N ASP A 41 -16.61 -7.58 -12.00
CA ASP A 41 -15.52 -8.50 -12.29
C ASP A 41 -14.40 -8.39 -11.23
N PHE A 42 -14.16 -7.18 -10.71
CA PHE A 42 -13.20 -6.97 -9.62
C PHE A 42 -13.59 -7.73 -8.34
N VAL A 43 -14.89 -7.88 -8.07
CA VAL A 43 -15.39 -8.57 -6.88
C VAL A 43 -15.14 -10.07 -6.93
N GLU A 44 -15.09 -10.65 -8.13
CA GLU A 44 -14.79 -12.06 -8.33
C GLU A 44 -13.32 -12.36 -8.04
N ILE A 45 -12.41 -11.48 -8.45
CA ILE A 45 -10.98 -11.71 -8.30
C ILE A 45 -10.49 -11.48 -6.87
N VAL A 46 -11.11 -10.63 -6.06
CA VAL A 46 -10.61 -10.31 -4.70
C VAL A 46 -10.81 -11.46 -3.69
N HIS A 47 -10.17 -11.34 -2.53
CA HIS A 47 -10.30 -12.31 -1.44
C HIS A 47 -11.72 -12.33 -0.83
N ALA A 48 -12.08 -13.43 -0.16
CA ALA A 48 -13.45 -13.70 0.32
C ALA A 48 -14.04 -12.58 1.20
N ARG A 49 -13.24 -11.98 2.08
CA ARG A 49 -13.69 -10.89 2.96
C ARG A 49 -14.00 -9.61 2.17
N ALA A 50 -13.19 -9.27 1.17
CA ALA A 50 -13.48 -8.14 0.27
C ALA A 50 -14.75 -8.41 -0.54
N ARG A 51 -14.88 -9.59 -1.15
CA ARG A 51 -16.07 -10.02 -1.89
C ARG A 51 -17.34 -9.89 -1.05
N ARG A 52 -17.33 -10.42 0.17
CA ARG A 52 -18.45 -10.31 1.13
C ARG A 52 -18.83 -8.87 1.43
N ARG A 53 -17.84 -7.96 1.49
CA ARG A 53 -18.10 -6.54 1.77
C ARG A 53 -18.77 -5.84 0.58
N PHE A 54 -18.31 -6.11 -0.64
CA PHE A 54 -18.93 -5.57 -1.84
C PHE A 54 -20.35 -6.13 -2.05
N GLN A 55 -20.57 -7.42 -1.82
CA GLN A 55 -21.91 -8.03 -1.87
C GLN A 55 -22.89 -7.44 -0.85
N ARG A 56 -22.40 -7.03 0.33
CA ARG A 56 -23.21 -6.30 1.33
C ARG A 56 -23.47 -4.83 0.96
N GLY A 57 -22.81 -4.34 -0.09
CA GLY A 57 -22.92 -2.97 -0.57
C GLY A 57 -22.00 -1.96 0.12
N LEU A 58 -21.51 -1.00 -0.67
CA LEU A 58 -20.80 0.16 -0.17
C LEU A 58 -21.79 1.24 0.27
N LYS A 59 -21.74 1.64 1.55
CA LYS A 59 -22.57 2.72 2.09
C LYS A 59 -22.23 4.08 1.45
N ARG A 60 -23.07 5.09 1.68
CA ARG A 60 -22.87 6.48 1.20
C ARG A 60 -21.49 7.07 1.52
N LYS A 61 -20.90 6.75 2.67
CA LYS A 61 -19.60 7.28 3.12
C LYS A 61 -18.44 6.82 2.19
N PRO A 62 -18.23 5.51 1.95
CA PRO A 62 -17.32 5.01 0.92
C PRO A 62 -17.47 5.67 -0.46
N MET A 63 -18.70 5.79 -0.97
CA MET A 63 -18.95 6.41 -2.27
C MET A 63 -18.57 7.90 -2.29
N GLY A 64 -18.81 8.60 -1.19
CA GLY A 64 -18.37 9.99 -1.02
C GLY A 64 -16.84 10.13 -1.03
N LEU A 65 -16.10 9.16 -0.50
CA LEU A 65 -14.63 9.15 -0.56
C LEU A 65 -14.16 8.96 -2.01
N ILE A 66 -14.71 7.98 -2.73
CA ILE A 66 -14.36 7.74 -4.15
C ILE A 66 -14.59 8.99 -4.98
N LYS A 67 -15.73 9.67 -4.82
CA LYS A 67 -16.02 10.93 -5.53
C LYS A 67 -14.99 12.03 -5.25
N LYS A 68 -14.51 12.15 -4.00
CA LYS A 68 -13.46 13.12 -3.65
C LYS A 68 -12.12 12.75 -4.28
N LEU A 69 -11.77 11.47 -4.33
CA LEU A 69 -10.53 11.00 -4.96
C LEU A 69 -10.56 11.21 -6.48
N ARG A 70 -11.69 10.93 -7.14
CA ARG A 70 -11.89 11.24 -8.56
C ARG A 70 -11.68 12.73 -8.86
N LYS A 71 -12.25 13.60 -8.01
CA LYS A 71 -12.08 15.05 -8.12
C LYS A 71 -10.61 15.45 -7.96
N ALA A 72 -9.95 14.97 -6.91
CA ALA A 72 -8.54 15.30 -6.65
C ALA A 72 -7.61 14.82 -7.77
N LYS A 73 -7.87 13.64 -8.35
CA LYS A 73 -7.10 13.09 -9.48
C LYS A 73 -7.31 13.89 -10.77
N LYS A 74 -8.52 14.43 -10.99
CA LYS A 74 -8.85 15.27 -12.15
C LYS A 74 -8.24 16.67 -12.05
N GLU A 75 -8.17 17.23 -10.84
CA GLU A 75 -7.63 18.58 -10.58
C GLU A 75 -6.10 18.61 -10.52
N ALA A 76 -5.45 17.45 -10.43
CA ALA A 76 -4.00 17.36 -10.40
C ALA A 76 -3.39 17.71 -11.77
N PRO A 77 -2.37 18.58 -11.83
CA PRO A 77 -1.65 18.83 -13.07
C PRO A 77 -0.87 17.58 -13.51
N PRO A 78 -0.57 17.45 -14.81
CA PRO A 78 0.15 16.30 -15.33
C PRO A 78 1.52 16.16 -14.64
N ASN A 79 1.86 14.94 -14.23
CA ASN A 79 3.07 14.56 -13.48
C ASN A 79 3.17 15.04 -12.02
N GLU A 80 2.15 15.68 -11.46
CA GLU A 80 2.11 16.00 -10.03
C GLU A 80 1.22 15.04 -9.24
N LYS A 81 1.53 14.91 -7.94
CA LYS A 81 0.72 14.08 -7.04
C LYS A 81 -0.60 14.76 -6.74
N PRO A 82 -1.73 14.04 -6.76
CA PRO A 82 -3.02 14.59 -6.37
C PRO A 82 -3.02 15.12 -4.94
N ALA A 83 -3.91 16.08 -4.68
CA ALA A 83 -4.12 16.62 -3.35
C ALA A 83 -4.53 15.53 -2.35
N VAL A 84 -4.01 15.62 -1.12
CA VAL A 84 -4.25 14.63 -0.07
C VAL A 84 -5.71 14.67 0.42
N VAL A 85 -6.44 13.57 0.24
CA VAL A 85 -7.81 13.44 0.74
C VAL A 85 -7.81 12.75 2.10
N LYS A 86 -8.20 13.47 3.15
CA LYS A 86 -8.28 12.94 4.52
C LYS A 86 -9.53 12.08 4.73
N THR A 87 -9.37 10.93 5.39
CA THR A 87 -10.45 9.99 5.69
C THR A 87 -10.27 9.29 7.04
N HIS A 88 -11.40 9.01 7.69
CA HIS A 88 -11.49 8.13 8.87
C HIS A 88 -11.92 6.70 8.50
N LEU A 89 -12.24 6.45 7.23
CA LEU A 89 -12.74 5.16 6.75
C LEU A 89 -11.59 4.16 6.61
N ARG A 90 -11.10 3.66 7.75
CA ARG A 90 -10.08 2.60 7.82
C ARG A 90 -10.59 1.26 7.30
N ASP A 91 -11.91 1.09 7.26
CA ASP A 91 -12.56 -0.09 6.76
C ASP A 91 -12.64 -0.11 5.24
N MET A 92 -12.34 0.96 4.50
CA MET A 92 -12.41 1.01 3.02
C MET A 92 -11.41 0.04 2.35
N ILE A 93 -11.86 -0.67 1.30
CA ILE A 93 -11.00 -1.53 0.47
C ILE A 93 -10.43 -0.67 -0.65
N ILE A 94 -9.16 -0.88 -0.99
CA ILE A 94 -8.53 -0.21 -2.12
C ILE A 94 -9.04 -0.83 -3.43
N VAL A 95 -9.75 -0.01 -4.20
CA VAL A 95 -10.29 -0.33 -5.53
C VAL A 95 -9.28 0.15 -6.59
N PRO A 96 -9.16 -0.51 -7.76
CA PRO A 96 -8.19 -0.14 -8.80
C PRO A 96 -8.22 1.34 -9.19
N GLU A 97 -9.41 1.94 -9.23
CA GLU A 97 -9.57 3.37 -9.55
C GLU A 97 -8.79 4.32 -8.61
N MET A 98 -8.56 3.90 -7.36
CA MET A 98 -7.86 4.69 -6.35
C MET A 98 -6.33 4.72 -6.56
N ILE A 99 -5.78 3.89 -7.45
CA ILE A 99 -4.35 3.84 -7.74
C ILE A 99 -3.85 5.22 -8.22
N GLY A 100 -2.74 5.67 -7.63
CA GLY A 100 -2.15 6.99 -7.85
C GLY A 100 -2.77 8.12 -7.02
N SER A 101 -3.79 7.85 -6.20
CA SER A 101 -4.34 8.85 -5.29
C SER A 101 -3.56 8.91 -3.97
N VAL A 102 -3.51 10.08 -3.34
CA VAL A 102 -2.92 10.25 -2.00
C VAL A 102 -4.02 10.36 -0.96
N VAL A 103 -4.05 9.42 -0.02
CA VAL A 103 -5.09 9.31 1.01
C VAL A 103 -4.48 9.53 2.39
N GLY A 104 -5.02 10.49 3.14
CA GLY A 104 -4.70 10.70 4.54
C GLY A 104 -5.53 9.77 5.42
N ILE A 105 -4.95 8.70 5.95
CA ILE A 105 -5.65 7.68 6.74
C ILE A 105 -5.49 7.98 8.23
N TYR A 106 -6.60 8.24 8.92
CA TYR A 106 -6.58 8.52 10.36
C TYR A 106 -6.15 7.30 11.18
N ASN A 107 -5.21 7.48 12.10
CA ASN A 107 -4.73 6.42 13.00
C ASN A 107 -5.22 6.52 14.45
N GLY A 108 -6.05 7.52 14.77
CA GLY A 108 -6.48 7.81 16.13
C GLY A 108 -5.87 9.09 16.70
N LYS A 109 -4.79 9.60 16.07
CA LYS A 109 -4.13 10.87 16.46
C LYS A 109 -3.82 11.76 15.26
N VAL A 110 -3.29 11.18 14.20
CA VAL A 110 -2.83 11.89 13.00
C VAL A 110 -3.39 11.26 11.73
N PHE A 111 -3.38 12.03 10.64
CA PHE A 111 -3.66 11.52 9.30
C PHE A 111 -2.35 11.17 8.61
N ASN A 112 -2.09 9.88 8.44
CA ASN A 112 -0.91 9.43 7.73
C ASN A 112 -1.20 9.51 6.22
N ALA A 113 -0.43 10.31 5.49
CA ALA A 113 -0.55 10.41 4.04
C ALA A 113 0.05 9.16 3.39
N VAL A 114 -0.79 8.39 2.71
CA VAL A 114 -0.41 7.17 1.99
C VAL A 114 -0.72 7.37 0.51
N GLU A 115 0.30 7.24 -0.33
CA GLU A 115 0.16 7.16 -1.77
C GLU A 115 -0.22 5.74 -2.17
N ILE A 116 -1.37 5.58 -2.83
CA ILE A 116 -1.90 4.27 -3.19
C ILE A 116 -1.13 3.75 -4.40
N ARG A 117 -0.35 2.69 -4.16
CA ARG A 117 0.37 1.96 -5.19
C ARG A 117 -0.44 0.76 -5.69
N PRO A 118 -0.18 0.26 -6.91
CA PRO A 118 -0.88 -0.92 -7.44
C PRO A 118 -0.83 -2.15 -6.52
N GLU A 119 0.27 -2.36 -5.80
CA GLU A 119 0.47 -3.50 -4.90
C GLU A 119 -0.49 -3.49 -3.70
N MET A 120 -1.10 -2.34 -3.41
CA MET A 120 -2.04 -2.18 -2.30
C MET A 120 -3.48 -2.57 -2.68
N THR A 121 -3.74 -2.90 -3.94
CA THR A 121 -5.08 -3.26 -4.42
C THR A 121 -5.65 -4.46 -3.67
N GLY A 122 -6.92 -4.37 -3.25
CA GLY A 122 -7.59 -5.42 -2.50
C GLY A 122 -7.33 -5.41 -0.98
N HIS A 123 -6.37 -4.62 -0.48
CA HIS A 123 -6.14 -4.43 0.95
C HIS A 123 -7.09 -3.38 1.55
N TYR A 124 -7.20 -3.39 2.88
CA TYR A 124 -7.93 -2.34 3.61
C TYR A 124 -7.04 -1.12 3.88
N LEU A 125 -7.60 0.09 3.77
CA LEU A 125 -6.88 1.33 4.10
C LEU A 125 -6.27 1.30 5.52
N GLY A 126 -6.98 0.70 6.48
CA GLY A 126 -6.51 0.57 7.85
C GLY A 126 -5.21 -0.21 8.02
N GLU A 127 -4.83 -1.06 7.06
CA GLU A 127 -3.59 -1.85 7.09
C GLU A 127 -2.34 -0.97 6.89
N PHE A 128 -2.48 0.15 6.17
CA PHE A 128 -1.37 1.05 5.85
C PHE A 128 -1.13 2.15 6.89
N SER A 129 -1.89 2.16 7.98
CA SER A 129 -1.82 3.20 9.00
C SER A 129 -1.82 2.58 10.38
N ILE A 130 -0.62 2.42 10.96
CA ILE A 130 -0.42 1.81 12.28
C ILE A 130 -1.09 2.69 13.36
N SER A 131 -1.95 2.07 14.16
CA SER A 131 -2.72 2.72 15.24
C SER A 131 -1.93 2.90 16.54
N TYR A 132 -0.83 2.16 16.70
CA TYR A 132 0.02 2.20 17.89
C TYR A 132 1.46 2.57 17.52
N LYS A 133 2.25 2.94 18.51
CA LYS A 133 3.69 3.08 18.36
C LYS A 133 4.34 1.74 18.72
N PRO A 134 5.07 1.07 17.81
CA PRO A 134 5.76 -0.18 18.13
C PRO A 134 6.66 0.00 19.36
N VAL A 135 6.41 -0.82 20.38
CA VAL A 135 7.19 -0.80 21.61
C VAL A 135 8.49 -1.56 21.33
N LYS A 136 9.62 -0.87 21.43
CA LYS A 136 10.93 -1.51 21.50
C LYS A 136 11.33 -1.52 22.96
N HIS A 137 11.51 -2.71 23.51
CA HIS A 137 12.03 -2.84 24.87
C HIS A 137 13.44 -2.25 24.90
N GLY A 138 13.65 -1.27 25.79
CA GLY A 138 14.98 -0.77 26.11
C GLY A 138 15.75 -1.80 26.95
N ARG A 139 16.98 -1.46 27.32
CA ARG A 139 17.65 -2.19 28.40
C ARG A 139 16.78 -2.12 29.65
N PRO A 140 16.54 -3.24 30.35
CA PRO A 140 15.88 -3.19 31.63
C PRO A 140 16.60 -2.19 32.54
N GLY A 141 15.83 -1.33 33.23
CA GLY A 141 16.40 -0.44 34.24
C GLY A 141 17.12 -1.26 35.33
N ILE A 142 18.11 -0.64 35.99
CA ILE A 142 18.77 -1.27 37.14
C ILE A 142 17.68 -1.56 38.20
N GLY A 143 17.53 -2.83 38.58
CA GLY A 143 16.48 -3.30 39.50
C GLY A 143 15.20 -3.84 38.85
N ALA A 144 15.04 -3.74 37.53
CA ALA A 144 13.86 -4.26 36.81
C ALA A 144 13.92 -5.77 36.53
N THR A 145 15.12 -6.37 36.54
CA THR A 145 15.32 -7.82 36.37
C THR A 145 15.88 -8.44 37.64
N HIS A 146 15.50 -9.69 37.93
CA HIS A 146 15.95 -10.40 39.13
C HIS A 146 17.50 -10.50 39.23
N SER A 147 18.19 -10.57 38.10
CA SER A 147 19.66 -10.58 38.01
C SER A 147 20.30 -9.22 38.28
N SER A 148 19.61 -8.11 38.01
CA SER A 148 20.10 -6.74 38.24
C SER A 148 19.92 -6.24 39.69
N ARG A 149 19.28 -7.04 40.55
CA ARG A 149 18.91 -6.66 41.92
C ARG A 149 20.11 -6.51 42.87
N PHE A 150 21.23 -7.15 42.53
CA PHE A 150 22.46 -7.17 43.34
C PHE A 150 23.61 -6.36 42.73
N ILE A 151 23.36 -5.58 41.67
CA ILE A 151 24.38 -4.71 41.10
C ILE A 151 24.54 -3.50 42.04
N PRO A 152 25.70 -3.29 42.68
CA PRO A 152 25.91 -2.15 43.58
C PRO A 152 25.83 -0.85 42.78
N LEU A 153 24.99 0.09 43.22
CA LEU A 153 25.01 1.45 42.71
C LEU A 153 26.25 2.16 43.28
N LYS A 154 27.01 2.83 42.41
CA LYS A 154 28.12 3.70 42.81
C LYS A 154 27.62 5.13 43.01
#